data_AF-A0A3D4W5S4-F1
#
_entry.id   AF-A0A3D4W5S4-F1
#
_cell.length_a   1.000
_cell.length_b   1.000
_cell.length_c   1.000
_cell.angle_alpha   90.00
_cell.angle_beta   90.00
_cell.angle_gamma   90.00
#
_symmetry.space_group_name_H-M   'P 1'
#
loop_
_entity.id
_entity.type
_entity.pdbx_description
1 polymer ?
#
loop_
_entity_poly.entity_id
_entity_poly.type
_entity_poly.pdbx_seq_one_letter_code
_entity_poly.pdbx_strand_id
1 'polypeptide(L)'
;MIDEKPPIGAEEVAEATAILQKYKAGKAALDKRIVDNELWFRMGHWKNYQNPMMEGKPQPASGWLFNSIANKHADAMDNYPAPNVLPRAADDAQTAQVLSSILPVVLEQADYEQVYSDTWWRKLKQGTGVKGVFWDPEARGGVGEIAIRPMNLLMLYWEPGVADIQASPHFFSLSMENTKQLENRWPQLKGHSASVLDVPRFLHDGG
;
A
#
# COMPACT_ATOMS: atom_id res chain seq x y z
N MET A 1 -40.20 14.75 -10.73
CA MET A 1 -39.08 14.12 -10.00
C MET A 1 -38.44 13.17 -10.97
N ILE A 2 -37.26 13.50 -11.48
CA ILE A 2 -36.52 12.59 -12.36
C ILE A 2 -35.95 11.52 -11.42
N ASP A 3 -36.47 10.32 -11.55
CA ASP A 3 -35.97 9.12 -10.88
C ASP A 3 -34.65 8.75 -11.57
N GLU A 4 -33.60 9.52 -11.27
CA GLU A 4 -32.26 9.27 -11.79
C GLU A 4 -31.74 8.00 -11.12
N LYS A 5 -31.88 6.87 -11.82
CA LYS A 5 -31.23 5.61 -11.47
C LYS A 5 -29.78 5.93 -11.11
N PRO A 6 -29.27 5.50 -9.94
CA PRO A 6 -27.90 5.81 -9.54
C PRO A 6 -26.94 5.33 -10.65
N PRO A 7 -25.87 6.09 -10.94
CA PRO A 7 -24.94 5.77 -12.01
C PRO A 7 -24.24 4.41 -11.85
N ILE A 8 -24.32 3.81 -10.66
CA ILE A 8 -23.89 2.44 -10.35
C ILE A 8 -25.08 1.72 -9.71
N GLY A 9 -25.59 0.68 -10.37
CA GLY A 9 -26.66 -0.16 -9.88
C GLY A 9 -26.17 -1.44 -9.20
N ALA A 10 -27.11 -2.29 -8.79
CA ALA A 10 -26.81 -3.55 -8.11
C ALA A 10 -26.05 -4.55 -9.01
N GLU A 11 -26.29 -4.51 -10.32
CA GLU A 11 -25.64 -5.38 -11.30
C GLU A 11 -24.17 -5.02 -11.45
N GLU A 12 -23.84 -3.73 -11.57
CA GLU A 12 -22.47 -3.24 -11.67
C GLU A 12 -21.68 -3.54 -10.37
N VAL A 13 -22.33 -3.43 -9.20
CA VAL A 13 -21.72 -3.81 -7.91
C VAL A 13 -21.45 -5.32 -7.85
N ALA A 14 -22.39 -6.14 -8.33
CA ALA A 14 -22.23 -7.60 -8.35
C ALA A 14 -21.07 -8.01 -9.28
N GLU A 15 -20.98 -7.40 -10.46
CA GLU A 15 -19.88 -7.62 -11.40
C GLU A 15 -18.53 -7.21 -10.80
N ALA A 16 -18.41 -5.99 -10.26
CA ALA A 16 -17.19 -5.51 -9.62
C ALA A 16 -16.77 -6.42 -8.45
N THR A 17 -17.74 -6.92 -7.68
CA THR A 17 -17.48 -7.88 -6.59
C THR A 17 -16.95 -9.20 -7.13
N ALA A 18 -17.54 -9.74 -8.19
CA ALA A 18 -17.07 -10.98 -8.82
C ALA A 18 -15.62 -10.84 -9.34
N ILE A 19 -15.31 -9.71 -9.99
CA ILE A 19 -13.95 -9.41 -10.48
C ILE A 19 -12.97 -9.30 -9.30
N LEU A 20 -13.34 -8.60 -8.22
CA LEU A 20 -12.51 -8.50 -7.03
C LEU A 20 -12.21 -9.88 -6.42
N GLN A 21 -13.20 -10.78 -6.34
CA GLN A 21 -12.99 -12.14 -5.83
C GLN A 21 -12.04 -12.94 -6.73
N LYS A 22 -12.17 -12.82 -8.06
CA LYS A 22 -11.23 -13.42 -9.01
C LYS A 22 -9.81 -12.92 -8.77
N TYR A 23 -9.63 -11.62 -8.56
CA TYR A 23 -8.30 -11.02 -8.34
C TYR A 23 -7.72 -11.41 -6.98
N LYS A 24 -8.54 -11.49 -5.93
CA LYS A 24 -8.15 -12.05 -4.62
C LYS A 24 -7.64 -13.48 -4.74
N ALA A 25 -8.37 -14.34 -5.46
CA ALA A 25 -7.96 -15.72 -5.69
C ALA A 25 -6.61 -15.80 -6.44
N GLY A 26 -6.44 -15.01 -7.50
CA GLY A 26 -5.19 -14.98 -8.27
C GLY A 26 -3.98 -14.42 -7.50
N LYS A 27 -4.21 -13.58 -6.48
CA LYS A 27 -3.16 -12.98 -5.64
C LYS A 27 -2.88 -13.74 -4.34
N ALA A 28 -3.68 -14.74 -3.99
CA ALA A 28 -3.59 -15.46 -2.71
C ALA A 28 -2.18 -16.02 -2.39
N ALA A 29 -1.46 -16.53 -3.40
CA ALA A 29 -0.10 -17.03 -3.22
C ALA A 29 0.91 -15.90 -2.86
N LEU A 30 0.76 -14.73 -3.48
CA LEU A 30 1.55 -13.55 -3.15
C LEU A 30 1.23 -13.05 -1.74
N ASP A 31 -0.05 -13.01 -1.38
CA ASP A 31 -0.49 -12.58 -0.04
C ASP A 31 0.07 -13.47 1.05
N LYS A 32 0.01 -14.79 0.87
CA LYS A 32 0.64 -15.74 1.78
C LYS A 32 2.14 -15.47 1.91
N ARG A 33 2.85 -15.29 0.80
CA ARG A 33 4.30 -15.01 0.83
C ARG A 33 4.62 -13.71 1.56
N ILE A 34 3.81 -12.66 1.40
CA ILE A 34 3.99 -11.38 2.11
C ILE A 34 3.86 -11.59 3.62
N VAL A 35 2.84 -12.32 4.07
CA VAL A 35 2.63 -12.63 5.50
C VAL A 35 3.77 -13.48 6.05
N ASP A 36 4.18 -14.51 5.32
CA ASP A 36 5.28 -15.40 5.71
C ASP A 36 6.60 -14.63 5.85
N ASN A 37 6.89 -13.73 4.92
CA ASN A 37 8.09 -12.89 4.96
C ASN A 37 8.07 -11.91 6.14
N GLU A 38 6.91 -11.33 6.47
CA GLU A 38 6.79 -10.46 7.64
C GLU A 38 7.00 -11.25 8.95
N LEU A 39 6.54 -12.50 9.02
CA LEU A 39 6.82 -13.38 10.15
C LEU A 39 8.31 -13.71 10.24
N TRP A 40 9.00 -13.98 9.13
CA TRP A 40 10.46 -14.11 9.12
C TRP A 40 11.17 -12.88 9.64
N PHE A 41 10.80 -11.70 9.15
CA PHE A 41 11.38 -10.43 9.55
C PHE A 41 11.20 -10.16 11.06
N ARG A 42 10.03 -10.50 11.61
CA ARG A 42 9.72 -10.33 13.05
C ARG A 42 10.18 -11.50 13.92
N MET A 43 10.99 -12.41 13.39
CA MET A 43 11.43 -13.64 14.08
C MET A 43 10.28 -14.58 14.51
N GLY A 44 9.09 -14.42 13.94
CA GLY A 44 7.90 -15.22 14.18
C GLY A 44 7.68 -16.36 13.18
N HIS A 45 8.65 -16.68 12.33
CA HIS A 45 8.56 -17.71 11.28
C HIS A 45 8.22 -19.11 11.82
N TRP A 46 8.54 -19.40 13.07
CA TRP A 46 8.18 -20.65 13.74
C TRP A 46 6.68 -20.93 13.77
N LYS A 47 5.83 -19.89 13.73
CA LYS A 47 4.37 -20.06 13.64
C LYS A 47 3.92 -20.80 12.38
N ASN A 48 4.69 -20.70 11.31
CA ASN A 48 4.42 -21.35 10.03
C ASN A 48 5.11 -22.72 9.90
N TYR A 49 5.99 -23.07 10.85
CA TYR A 49 6.79 -24.28 10.79
C TYR A 49 6.09 -25.40 11.58
N GLN A 50 5.22 -26.16 10.90
CA GLN A 50 4.56 -27.33 11.47
C GLN A 50 5.28 -28.60 11.04
N ASN A 51 6.47 -28.83 11.60
CA ASN A 51 7.20 -30.08 11.41
C ASN A 51 7.13 -30.91 12.70
N PRO A 52 6.50 -32.10 12.70
CA PRO A 52 6.45 -32.99 13.87
C PRO A 52 7.83 -33.31 14.46
N MET A 53 8.88 -33.34 13.63
CA MET A 53 10.25 -33.57 14.09
C MET A 53 10.88 -32.38 14.84
N MET A 54 10.21 -31.22 14.86
CA MET A 54 10.64 -30.01 15.55
C MET A 54 9.86 -29.78 16.86
N GLU A 55 8.90 -30.64 17.18
CA GLU A 55 8.14 -30.54 18.43
C GLU A 55 9.07 -30.69 19.65
N GLY A 56 8.97 -29.76 20.60
CA GLY A 56 9.83 -29.70 21.79
C GLY A 56 11.28 -29.25 21.55
N LYS A 57 11.69 -28.99 20.30
CA LYS A 57 13.04 -28.49 20.00
C LYS A 57 13.13 -26.97 20.19
N PRO A 58 14.33 -26.44 20.54
CA PRO A 58 14.54 -24.99 20.59
C PRO A 58 14.19 -24.33 19.26
N GLN A 59 13.60 -23.15 19.34
CA GLN A 59 13.24 -22.30 18.21
C GLN A 59 14.28 -21.17 18.08
N PRO A 60 15.44 -21.40 17.44
CA PRO A 60 16.45 -20.36 17.33
C PRO A 60 15.89 -19.17 16.57
N ALA A 61 16.15 -17.98 17.11
CA ALA A 61 15.92 -16.71 16.45
C ALA A 61 17.26 -15.98 16.37
N SER A 62 17.58 -15.45 15.19
CA SER A 62 18.77 -14.63 14.97
C SER A 62 18.36 -13.33 14.31
N GLY A 63 18.88 -12.21 14.82
CA GLY A 63 18.69 -10.89 14.24
C GLY A 63 19.49 -10.68 12.94
N TRP A 64 20.24 -11.67 12.45
CA TRP A 64 21.07 -11.54 11.25
C TRP A 64 20.29 -11.09 10.01
N LEU A 65 19.09 -11.63 9.80
CA LEU A 65 18.23 -11.22 8.68
C LEU A 65 17.82 -9.75 8.82
N PHE A 66 17.40 -9.33 10.02
CA PHE A 66 17.05 -7.94 10.29
C PHE A 66 18.24 -7.02 10.02
N ASN A 67 19.42 -7.33 10.56
CA ASN A 67 20.63 -6.53 10.36
C ASN A 67 21.01 -6.44 8.88
N SER A 68 20.89 -7.53 8.14
CA SER A 68 21.19 -7.56 6.70
C SER A 68 20.25 -6.65 5.91
N ILE A 69 18.95 -6.68 6.24
CA ILE A 69 17.95 -5.82 5.62
C ILE A 69 18.16 -4.35 6.03
N ALA A 70 18.40 -4.09 7.32
CA ALA A 70 18.61 -2.73 7.84
C ALA A 70 19.82 -2.06 7.18
N ASN A 71 20.92 -2.78 7.01
CA ASN A 71 22.09 -2.25 6.30
C ASN A 71 21.77 -1.92 4.83
N LYS A 72 21.01 -2.78 4.15
CA LYS A 72 20.60 -2.51 2.75
C LYS A 72 19.58 -1.38 2.64
N HIS A 73 18.75 -1.19 3.66
CA HIS A 73 17.87 -0.04 3.75
C HIS A 73 18.68 1.24 3.92
N ALA A 74 19.66 1.27 4.82
CA ALA A 74 20.58 2.40 4.97
C ALA A 74 21.32 2.72 3.66
N ASP A 75 21.89 1.71 2.99
CA ASP A 75 22.51 1.87 1.67
C ASP A 75 21.54 2.55 0.67
N ALA A 76 20.26 2.17 0.69
CA ALA A 76 19.25 2.72 -0.21
C ALA A 76 18.84 4.16 0.12
N MET A 77 18.91 4.54 1.40
CA MET A 77 18.65 5.90 1.87
C MET A 77 19.84 6.83 1.60
N ASP A 78 21.07 6.35 1.79
CA ASP A 78 22.29 7.10 1.43
C ASP A 78 22.35 7.39 -0.07
N ASN A 79 21.75 6.52 -0.89
CA ASN A 79 21.62 6.67 -2.34
C ASN A 79 20.22 7.15 -2.76
N TYR A 80 19.57 7.98 -1.94
CA TYR A 80 18.25 8.53 -2.27
C TYR A 80 18.28 9.26 -3.62
N PRO A 81 17.41 8.87 -4.59
CA PRO A 81 17.49 9.39 -5.94
C PRO A 81 16.95 10.82 -6.04
N ALA A 82 17.69 11.68 -6.73
CA ALA A 82 17.20 12.99 -7.15
C ALA A 82 16.45 12.89 -8.49
N PRO A 83 15.28 13.54 -8.65
CA PRO A 83 14.59 13.57 -9.93
C PRO A 83 15.39 14.39 -10.95
N ASN A 84 15.54 13.87 -12.17
CA ASN A 84 16.17 14.56 -13.28
C ASN A 84 15.35 14.34 -14.55
N VAL A 85 14.72 15.41 -15.05
CA VAL A 85 13.89 15.38 -16.25
C VAL A 85 14.78 15.63 -17.45
N LEU A 86 14.86 14.64 -18.34
CA LEU A 86 15.64 14.73 -19.56
C LEU A 86 14.79 15.30 -20.71
N PRO A 87 15.36 16.20 -21.54
CA PRO A 87 14.66 16.72 -22.70
C PRO A 87 14.45 15.61 -23.75
N ARG A 88 13.30 15.62 -24.41
CA ARG A 88 12.98 14.67 -25.51
C ARG A 88 13.45 15.20 -26.87
N ALA A 89 13.50 16.51 -27.01
CA ALA A 89 14.05 17.24 -28.16
C ALA A 89 14.86 18.47 -27.69
N ALA A 90 15.61 19.10 -28.59
CA ALA A 90 16.52 20.19 -28.23
C ALA A 90 15.79 21.45 -27.71
N ASP A 91 14.59 21.72 -28.22
CA ASP A 91 13.72 22.82 -27.82
C ASP A 91 13.06 22.60 -26.44
N ASP A 92 13.01 21.36 -25.94
CA ASP A 92 12.50 21.04 -24.60
C ASP A 92 13.52 21.32 -23.48
N ALA A 93 14.77 21.65 -23.81
CA ALA A 93 15.86 21.73 -22.83
C ALA A 93 15.54 22.67 -21.65
N GLN A 94 14.97 23.84 -21.94
CA GLN A 94 14.59 24.79 -20.90
C GLN A 94 13.48 24.24 -20.00
N THR A 95 12.45 23.63 -20.59
CA THR A 95 11.32 23.03 -19.85
C THR A 95 11.80 21.89 -18.96
N ALA A 96 12.66 21.00 -19.47
CA ALA A 96 13.24 19.90 -18.72
C ALA A 96 14.08 20.39 -17.52
N GLN A 97 14.85 21.47 -17.72
CA GLN A 97 15.60 22.11 -16.63
C GLN A 97 14.68 22.71 -15.57
N VAL A 98 13.63 23.42 -15.98
CA VAL A 98 12.65 23.99 -15.05
C VAL A 98 11.96 22.89 -14.24
N LEU A 99 11.46 21.83 -14.89
CA LEU A 99 10.82 20.72 -14.20
C LEU A 99 11.78 20.01 -13.21
N SER A 100 13.05 19.84 -13.59
CA SER A 100 14.07 19.27 -12.70
C SER A 100 14.33 20.11 -11.45
N SER A 101 14.11 21.43 -11.51
CA SER A 101 14.18 22.31 -10.34
C SER A 101 12.91 22.30 -9.47
N ILE A 102 11.75 22.04 -10.06
CA ILE A 102 10.45 22.06 -9.37
C ILE A 102 10.18 20.73 -8.65
N LEU A 103 10.46 19.60 -9.29
CA LEU A 103 10.14 18.28 -8.75
C LEU A 103 10.72 18.00 -7.36
N PRO A 104 11.97 18.38 -7.02
CA PRO A 104 12.48 18.20 -5.66
C PRO A 104 11.59 18.87 -4.61
N VAL A 105 11.09 20.07 -4.88
CA VAL A 105 10.21 20.82 -3.96
C VAL A 105 8.85 20.12 -3.84
N VAL A 106 8.29 19.63 -4.94
CA VAL A 106 7.02 18.89 -4.91
C VAL A 106 7.16 17.57 -4.13
N LEU A 107 8.26 16.84 -4.33
CA LEU A 107 8.54 15.59 -3.62
C LEU A 107 8.78 15.81 -2.13
N GLU A 108 9.47 16.89 -1.75
CA GLU A 108 9.65 17.28 -0.35
C GLU A 108 8.30 17.60 0.30
N GLN A 109 7.45 18.39 -0.35
CA GLN A 109 6.12 18.72 0.15
C GLN A 109 5.17 17.51 0.26
N ALA A 110 5.40 16.47 -0.54
CA ALA A 110 4.67 15.22 -0.49
C ALA A 110 5.29 14.17 0.47
N ASP A 111 6.27 14.57 1.29
CA ASP A 111 7.02 13.70 2.22
C ASP A 111 7.59 12.44 1.54
N TYR A 112 8.04 12.58 0.27
CA TYR A 112 8.40 11.42 -0.56
C TYR A 112 9.58 10.63 -0.01
N GLU A 113 10.49 11.24 0.74
CA GLU A 113 11.61 10.55 1.38
C GLU A 113 11.11 9.48 2.36
N GLN A 114 10.10 9.81 3.17
CA GLN A 114 9.46 8.86 4.08
C GLN A 114 8.77 7.74 3.29
N VAL A 115 8.02 8.08 2.25
CA VAL A 115 7.36 7.08 1.39
C VAL A 115 8.38 6.16 0.72
N TYR A 116 9.51 6.71 0.28
CA TYR A 116 10.61 5.95 -0.30
C TYR A 116 11.22 4.98 0.70
N SER A 117 11.52 5.46 1.92
CA SER A 117 12.03 4.65 3.02
C SER A 117 11.09 3.48 3.35
N ASP A 118 9.80 3.76 3.54
CA ASP A 118 8.79 2.74 3.85
C ASP A 118 8.64 1.70 2.73
N THR A 119 8.74 2.15 1.48
CA THR A 119 8.67 1.28 0.31
C THR A 119 9.90 0.38 0.21
N TRP A 120 11.08 0.88 0.56
CA TRP A 120 12.31 0.07 0.58
C TRP A 120 12.26 -1.02 1.64
N TRP A 121 11.73 -0.74 2.83
CA TRP A 121 11.47 -1.79 3.82
C TRP A 121 10.60 -2.91 3.26
N ARG A 122 9.51 -2.57 2.57
CA ARG A 122 8.63 -3.56 1.94
C ARG A 122 9.36 -4.32 0.82
N LYS A 123 10.09 -3.62 -0.03
CA LYS A 123 10.87 -4.21 -1.13
C LYS A 123 11.91 -5.21 -0.63
N LEU A 124 12.66 -4.89 0.41
CA LEU A 124 13.68 -5.78 0.96
C LEU A 124 13.08 -6.99 1.67
N LYS A 125 11.94 -6.82 2.35
CA LYS A 125 11.25 -7.93 3.04
C LYS A 125 10.49 -8.84 2.07
N GLN A 126 9.80 -8.28 1.08
CA GLN A 126 8.75 -8.96 0.31
C GLN A 126 9.09 -9.10 -1.18
N GLY A 127 10.17 -8.45 -1.64
CA GLY A 127 10.59 -8.39 -3.04
C GLY A 127 9.89 -7.30 -3.85
N THR A 128 8.96 -6.55 -3.26
CA THR A 128 8.20 -5.50 -3.96
C THR A 128 7.70 -4.42 -3.00
N GLY A 129 7.45 -3.23 -3.52
CA GLY A 129 6.86 -2.11 -2.81
C GLY A 129 6.10 -1.23 -3.81
N VAL A 130 4.93 -0.76 -3.41
CA VAL A 130 4.03 0.02 -4.28
C VAL A 130 3.81 1.39 -3.66
N LYS A 131 3.89 2.42 -4.49
CA LYS A 131 3.59 3.81 -4.15
C LYS A 131 2.44 4.27 -5.02
N GLY A 132 1.50 5.00 -4.44
CA GLY A 132 0.43 5.66 -5.18
C GLY A 132 0.67 7.15 -5.22
N VAL A 133 0.39 7.77 -6.37
CA VAL A 133 0.39 9.22 -6.56
C VAL A 133 -1.07 9.65 -6.68
N PHE A 134 -1.48 10.60 -5.86
CA PHE A 134 -2.87 11.04 -5.72
C PHE A 134 -2.95 12.55 -5.75
N TRP A 135 -4.15 13.06 -6.04
CA TRP A 135 -4.50 14.46 -5.83
C TRP A 135 -5.24 14.59 -4.50
N ASP A 136 -4.75 15.44 -3.60
CA ASP A 136 -5.43 15.83 -2.38
C ASP A 136 -6.08 17.21 -2.58
N PRO A 137 -7.41 17.30 -2.76
CA PRO A 137 -8.07 18.58 -3.02
C PRO A 137 -8.15 19.47 -1.78
N GLU A 138 -8.01 18.92 -0.56
CA GLU A 138 -8.11 19.68 0.69
C GLU A 138 -6.76 20.32 1.08
N ALA A 139 -5.66 19.84 0.50
CA ALA A 139 -4.33 20.37 0.72
C ALA A 139 -4.25 21.88 0.40
N ARG A 140 -3.39 22.58 1.15
CA ARG A 140 -3.13 24.03 1.00
C ARG A 140 -4.41 24.90 1.07
N GLY A 141 -5.37 24.51 1.91
CA GLY A 141 -6.60 25.28 2.11
C GLY A 141 -7.57 25.19 0.94
N GLY A 142 -7.58 24.06 0.22
CA GLY A 142 -8.50 23.81 -0.90
C GLY A 142 -7.93 24.10 -2.29
N VAL A 143 -6.67 24.54 -2.39
CA VAL A 143 -5.96 24.68 -3.69
C VAL A 143 -5.63 23.31 -4.27
N GLY A 144 -5.40 22.34 -3.37
CA GLY A 144 -5.01 20.99 -3.67
C GLY A 144 -3.53 20.82 -3.99
N GLU A 145 -3.04 19.60 -3.80
CA GLU A 145 -1.63 19.25 -3.99
C GLU A 145 -1.47 17.76 -4.31
N ILE A 146 -0.32 17.38 -4.86
CA ILE A 146 0.04 15.98 -5.05
C ILE A 146 0.35 15.34 -3.69
N ALA A 147 -0.30 14.21 -3.41
CA ALA A 147 0.01 13.35 -2.27
C ALA A 147 0.62 12.04 -2.77
N ILE A 148 1.75 11.64 -2.22
CA ILE A 148 2.36 10.34 -2.51
C ILE A 148 2.25 9.48 -1.27
N ARG A 149 1.78 8.23 -1.41
CA ARG A 149 1.53 7.35 -0.25
C ARG A 149 2.03 5.93 -0.50
N PRO A 150 2.56 5.25 0.53
CA PRO A 150 2.96 3.86 0.41
C PRO A 150 1.70 2.97 0.46
N MET A 151 1.49 2.15 -0.58
CA MET A 151 0.27 1.35 -0.70
C MET A 151 0.38 0.01 0.04
N ASN A 152 -0.68 -0.39 0.75
CA ASN A 152 -0.73 -1.70 1.39
C ASN A 152 -0.98 -2.78 0.34
N LEU A 153 0.08 -3.53 0.00
CA LEU A 153 0.02 -4.55 -1.03
C LEU A 153 -1.00 -5.65 -0.73
N LEU A 154 -1.27 -5.98 0.54
CA LEU A 154 -2.30 -6.96 0.91
C LEU A 154 -3.73 -6.49 0.59
N MET A 155 -3.92 -5.18 0.44
CA MET A 155 -5.20 -4.55 0.11
C MET A 155 -5.29 -4.03 -1.33
N LEU A 156 -4.28 -4.32 -2.15
CA LEU A 156 -4.28 -4.02 -3.58
C LEU A 156 -4.60 -5.28 -4.39
N TYR A 157 -5.46 -5.14 -5.40
CA TYR A 157 -5.84 -6.22 -6.31
C TYR A 157 -5.92 -5.73 -7.75
N TRP A 158 -5.33 -6.51 -8.64
CA TRP A 158 -5.24 -6.26 -10.08
C TRP A 158 -5.39 -7.60 -10.82
N GLU A 159 -5.52 -7.53 -12.14
CA GLU A 159 -5.71 -8.71 -12.96
C GLU A 159 -4.54 -9.72 -12.82
N PRO A 160 -4.84 -10.99 -12.52
CA PRO A 160 -3.79 -12.00 -12.43
C PRO A 160 -3.05 -12.18 -13.75
N GLY A 161 -1.71 -12.16 -13.70
CA GLY A 161 -0.84 -12.42 -14.85
C GLY A 161 -0.41 -11.18 -15.64
N VAL A 162 -0.91 -9.99 -15.33
CA VAL A 162 -0.42 -8.75 -15.96
C VAL A 162 1.01 -8.44 -15.53
N ALA A 163 1.83 -7.99 -16.48
CA ALA A 163 3.21 -7.57 -16.23
C ALA A 163 3.28 -6.14 -15.66
N ASP A 164 2.35 -5.27 -16.06
CA ASP A 164 2.19 -3.92 -15.54
C ASP A 164 0.82 -3.78 -14.89
N ILE A 165 0.80 -3.51 -13.59
CA ILE A 165 -0.43 -3.34 -12.82
C ILE A 165 -1.23 -2.11 -13.26
N GLN A 166 -0.59 -1.12 -13.88
CA GLN A 166 -1.26 0.07 -14.42
C GLN A 166 -2.02 -0.23 -15.71
N ALA A 167 -1.71 -1.33 -16.39
CA ALA A 167 -2.45 -1.82 -17.55
C ALA A 167 -3.62 -2.74 -17.18
N SER A 168 -3.81 -3.02 -15.89
CA SER A 168 -4.92 -3.85 -15.40
C SER A 168 -6.26 -3.16 -15.73
N PRO A 169 -7.23 -3.84 -16.37
CA PRO A 169 -8.53 -3.25 -16.71
C PRO A 169 -9.30 -2.73 -15.49
N HIS A 170 -9.15 -3.43 -14.36
CA HIS A 170 -9.67 -3.01 -13.07
C HIS A 170 -8.55 -3.00 -12.03
N PHE A 171 -8.60 -2.04 -11.12
CA PHE A 171 -7.66 -1.93 -10.02
C PHE A 171 -8.41 -1.60 -8.74
N PHE A 172 -8.31 -2.47 -7.74
CA PHE A 172 -8.99 -2.31 -6.47
C PHE A 172 -7.97 -1.96 -5.39
N SER A 173 -8.18 -0.82 -4.75
CA SER A 173 -7.47 -0.41 -3.55
C SER A 173 -8.45 -0.43 -2.38
N LEU A 174 -8.28 -1.38 -1.47
CA LEU A 174 -9.09 -1.46 -0.26
C LEU A 174 -8.38 -0.74 0.89
N SER A 175 -9.14 -0.15 1.79
CA SER A 175 -8.63 0.37 3.06
C SER A 175 -9.54 -0.03 4.20
N MET A 176 -8.95 -0.13 5.40
CA MET A 176 -9.72 -0.24 6.63
C MET A 176 -9.83 1.16 7.21
N GLU A 177 -11.04 1.67 7.30
CA GLU A 177 -11.32 3.00 7.81
C GLU A 177 -12.12 2.92 9.10
N ASN A 178 -12.00 3.94 9.94
CA ASN A 178 -12.82 4.03 11.15
C ASN A 178 -14.28 4.31 10.75
N THR A 179 -15.20 3.46 11.20
CA THR A 179 -16.64 3.60 10.90
C THR A 179 -17.19 4.97 11.23
N LYS A 180 -16.83 5.58 12.38
CA LYS A 180 -17.33 6.90 12.76
C LYS A 180 -16.81 7.99 11.82
N GLN A 181 -15.56 7.89 11.38
CA GLN A 181 -14.99 8.84 10.41
C GLN A 181 -15.65 8.68 9.04
N LEU A 182 -15.91 7.45 8.59
CA LEU A 182 -16.65 7.18 7.36
C LEU A 182 -18.07 7.75 7.42
N GLU A 183 -18.81 7.50 8.50
CA GLU A 183 -20.17 8.01 8.68
C GLU A 183 -20.20 9.54 8.77
N ASN A 184 -19.18 10.18 9.37
CA ASN A 184 -19.06 11.63 9.36
C ASN A 184 -18.82 12.19 7.96
N ARG A 185 -17.99 11.51 7.15
CA ARG A 185 -17.67 11.96 5.78
C ARG A 185 -18.78 11.63 4.78
N TRP A 186 -19.47 10.52 4.99
CA TRP A 186 -20.57 10.02 4.17
C TRP A 186 -21.75 9.57 5.06
N PRO A 187 -22.63 10.51 5.44
CA PRO A 187 -23.76 10.22 6.35
C PRO A 187 -24.70 9.11 5.88
N GLN A 188 -24.78 8.86 4.57
CA GLN A 188 -25.56 7.77 3.99
C GLN A 188 -25.06 6.37 4.37
N LEU A 189 -23.82 6.24 4.87
CA LEU A 189 -23.26 4.97 5.34
C LEU A 189 -23.71 4.61 6.76
N LYS A 190 -24.43 5.50 7.45
CA LYS A 190 -24.86 5.29 8.83
C LYS A 190 -25.76 4.06 8.95
N GLY A 191 -25.34 3.11 9.80
CA GLY A 191 -26.07 1.85 9.99
C GLY A 191 -25.83 0.80 8.90
N HIS A 192 -24.97 1.09 7.91
CA HIS A 192 -24.56 0.15 6.85
C HIS A 192 -23.14 -0.39 7.06
N SER A 193 -22.60 -0.30 8.29
CA SER A 193 -21.28 -0.83 8.62
C SER A 193 -21.34 -2.34 8.89
N ALA A 194 -20.58 -3.11 8.11
CA ALA A 194 -20.30 -4.52 8.42
C ALA A 194 -19.07 -4.57 9.34
N SER A 195 -19.28 -4.85 10.63
CA SER A 195 -18.20 -5.23 11.53
C SER A 195 -17.65 -6.59 11.07
N VAL A 196 -16.42 -6.62 10.52
CA VAL A 196 -15.73 -7.88 10.19
C VAL A 196 -14.70 -8.24 11.27
N LEU A 197 -14.40 -7.32 12.19
CA LEU A 197 -13.41 -7.50 13.25
C LEU A 197 -13.89 -6.80 14.53
N ASP A 198 -14.51 -7.56 15.44
CA ASP A 198 -14.53 -7.18 16.84
C ASP A 198 -13.10 -7.32 17.38
N VAL A 199 -12.32 -6.24 17.28
CA VAL A 199 -11.04 -6.14 17.98
C VAL A 199 -11.37 -5.88 19.45
N PRO A 200 -10.98 -6.76 20.39
CA PRO A 200 -11.18 -6.50 21.81
C PRO A 200 -10.49 -5.18 22.18
N ARG A 201 -11.31 -4.19 22.53
CA ARG A 201 -10.86 -2.90 23.04
C ARG A 201 -10.30 -3.13 24.45
N PHE A 202 -8.98 -3.07 24.57
CA PHE A 202 -8.23 -2.88 25.82
C PHE A 202 -8.38 -3.98 26.88
N LEU A 203 -7.30 -4.73 27.12
CA LEU A 203 -6.99 -5.19 28.48
C LEU A 203 -6.23 -4.04 29.15
N HIS A 204 -6.95 -3.23 29.93
CA HIS A 204 -6.32 -2.54 31.05
C HIS A 204 -6.10 -3.60 32.12
N ASP A 205 -4.94 -4.24 32.12
CA ASP A 205 -4.44 -4.85 33.35
C ASP A 205 -3.98 -3.69 34.23
N GLY A 206 -4.86 -3.31 35.16
CA GLY A 206 -4.46 -2.49 36.30
C GLY A 206 -3.70 -3.34 37.30
N GLY A 207 -2.56 -2.83 37.78
CA GLY A 207 -1.98 -3.15 39.08
C GLY A 207 -1.29 -4.50 39.23
#